data_AF-K1S9U8-F1
#
_entry.id   AF-K1S9U8-F1
#
_cell.length_a   1.000
_cell.length_b   1.000
_cell.length_c   1.000
_cell.angle_alpha   90.00
_cell.angle_beta   90.00
_cell.angle_gamma   90.00
#
_symmetry.space_group_name_H-M   'P 1'
#
loop_
_entity.id
_entity.type
_entity.pdbx_description
1 polymer ?
#
loop_
_entity_poly.entity_id
_entity_poly.type
_entity_poly.pdbx_seq_one_letter_code
_entity_poly.pdbx_strand_id
1 'polypeptide(L)'
;MENAPTNKFTDNSYWTSTTKAQYVVNMAYSQMYNAGRMWSDESLSDNAYDGRSVDDQRAIRKGMATPSLDIFKNEWKDLYGGIKTCHVFLEKVDLVPNMDASVKARMIAEIRYIRASLYFRLTNLYGAVPFFTEDITLEESRECKSYRPRNHYQLHSPRIGRHQGWRFP
;
A
#
# COMPACT_ATOMS: atom_id res chain seq x y z
N MET A 1 -2.00 -32.75 24.26
CA MET A 1 -1.63 -32.26 22.92
C MET A 1 -2.50 -31.06 22.63
N GLU A 2 -1.91 -29.88 22.53
CA GLU A 2 -2.61 -28.63 22.22
C GLU A 2 -2.91 -28.60 20.72
N ASN A 3 -4.19 -28.65 20.35
CA ASN A 3 -4.61 -28.57 18.96
C ASN A 3 -4.65 -27.10 18.56
N ALA A 4 -3.84 -26.72 17.57
CA ALA A 4 -3.92 -25.39 16.98
C ALA A 4 -5.35 -25.11 16.47
N PRO A 5 -5.87 -23.88 16.62
CA PRO A 5 -7.25 -23.57 16.30
C PRO A 5 -7.54 -23.82 14.82
N THR A 6 -8.39 -24.82 14.52
CA THR A 6 -8.74 -25.27 13.17
C THR A 6 -9.41 -24.19 12.31
N ASN A 7 -9.93 -23.11 12.93
CA ASN A 7 -10.63 -22.02 12.26
C ASN A 7 -9.79 -20.74 12.08
N LYS A 8 -8.48 -20.81 12.34
CA LYS A 8 -7.54 -19.73 12.04
C LYS A 8 -6.37 -20.33 11.28
N PHE A 9 -6.12 -19.84 10.07
CA PHE A 9 -4.96 -20.25 9.30
C PHE A 9 -3.71 -19.81 10.07
N THR A 10 -2.97 -20.75 10.67
CA THR A 10 -1.66 -20.50 11.24
C THR A 10 -0.66 -20.40 10.09
N ASP A 11 0.16 -19.35 10.07
CA ASP A 11 1.04 -18.99 8.94
C ASP A 11 1.92 -20.16 8.45
N ASN A 12 2.34 -21.05 9.34
CA ASN A 12 3.27 -22.11 9.00
C ASN A 12 2.63 -23.31 8.27
N SER A 13 1.32 -23.51 8.36
CA SER A 13 0.62 -24.66 7.74
C SER A 13 -0.16 -24.30 6.46
N TYR A 14 -0.30 -23.01 6.18
CA TYR A 14 -1.12 -22.51 5.08
C TYR A 14 -0.46 -22.75 3.71
N TRP A 15 0.86 -22.55 3.60
CA TRP A 15 1.63 -22.61 2.36
C TRP A 15 1.98 -24.04 1.93
N THR A 16 0.99 -24.93 1.96
CA THR A 16 1.16 -26.38 1.71
C THR A 16 0.67 -26.81 0.33
N SER A 17 -0.13 -25.99 -0.35
CA SER A 17 -0.77 -26.35 -1.62
C SER A 17 -0.88 -25.16 -2.57
N THR A 18 -0.68 -25.42 -3.86
CA THR A 18 -0.87 -24.45 -4.95
C THR A 18 -2.27 -23.82 -4.93
N THR A 19 -3.31 -24.59 -4.60
CA THR A 19 -4.68 -24.06 -4.52
C THR A 19 -4.83 -23.00 -3.44
N LYS A 20 -4.17 -23.18 -2.29
CA LYS A 20 -4.20 -22.18 -1.20
C LYS A 20 -3.45 -20.91 -1.60
N ALA A 21 -2.33 -21.05 -2.29
CA ALA A 21 -1.63 -19.89 -2.86
C ALA A 21 -2.52 -19.13 -3.85
N GLN A 22 -3.31 -19.82 -4.68
CA GLN A 22 -4.26 -19.18 -5.59
C GLN A 22 -5.35 -18.40 -4.86
N TYR A 23 -5.82 -18.85 -3.70
CA TYR A 23 -6.78 -18.08 -2.90
C TYR A 23 -6.23 -16.75 -2.43
N VAL A 24 -4.93 -16.67 -2.08
CA VAL A 24 -4.28 -15.40 -1.73
C VAL A 24 -4.19 -14.48 -2.94
N VAL A 25 -3.87 -15.02 -4.12
CA VAL A 25 -3.90 -14.23 -5.37
C VAL A 25 -5.30 -13.69 -5.65
N ASN A 26 -6.33 -14.52 -5.53
CA ASN A 26 -7.72 -14.09 -5.72
C ASN A 26 -8.14 -13.02 -4.70
N MET A 27 -7.68 -13.12 -3.46
CA MET A 27 -7.89 -12.11 -2.43
C MET A 27 -7.17 -10.80 -2.78
N ALA A 28 -5.95 -10.85 -3.30
CA ALA A 28 -5.24 -9.66 -3.77
C ALA A 28 -6.00 -8.97 -4.92
N TYR A 29 -6.58 -9.76 -5.84
CA TYR A 29 -7.45 -9.21 -6.89
C TYR A 29 -8.70 -8.54 -6.35
N SER A 30 -9.36 -9.09 -5.33
CA SER A 30 -10.59 -8.48 -4.77
C SER A 30 -10.32 -7.17 -4.02
N GLN A 31 -9.07 -6.93 -3.61
CA GLN A 31 -8.62 -5.68 -2.97
C GLN A 31 -8.30 -4.57 -3.98
N MET A 32 -8.30 -4.87 -5.29
CA MET A 32 -8.11 -3.87 -6.32
C MET A 32 -9.29 -2.90 -6.42
N TYR A 33 -9.09 -1.85 -7.22
CA TYR A 33 -10.13 -0.91 -7.58
C TYR A 33 -11.35 -1.63 -8.15
N ASN A 34 -12.53 -1.31 -7.61
CA ASN A 34 -13.78 -1.97 -7.93
C ASN A 34 -14.86 -0.94 -8.32
N ALA A 35 -15.97 -1.43 -8.84
CA ALA A 35 -17.08 -0.58 -9.28
C ALA A 35 -17.61 0.34 -8.18
N GLY A 36 -17.63 -0.11 -6.92
CA GLY A 36 -18.05 0.71 -5.78
C GLY A 36 -17.12 1.91 -5.55
N ARG A 37 -15.80 1.68 -5.56
CA ARG A 37 -14.81 2.78 -5.49
C ARG A 37 -14.92 3.71 -6.70
N MET A 38 -15.20 3.17 -7.88
CA MET A 38 -15.41 3.99 -9.08
C MET A 38 -16.57 4.95 -8.96
N TRP A 39 -17.75 4.48 -8.53
CA TRP A 39 -18.89 5.37 -8.33
C TRP A 39 -18.67 6.37 -7.20
N SER A 40 -17.95 5.96 -6.15
CA SER A 40 -17.52 6.87 -5.07
C SER A 40 -16.62 7.98 -5.61
N ASP A 41 -15.62 7.65 -6.44
CA ASP A 41 -14.70 8.62 -7.02
C ASP A 41 -15.41 9.53 -8.04
N GLU A 42 -16.31 9.00 -8.87
CA GLU A 42 -17.14 9.82 -9.78
C GLU A 42 -18.04 10.80 -9.02
N SER A 43 -18.49 10.45 -7.81
CA SER A 43 -19.28 11.38 -6.98
C SER A 43 -18.47 12.55 -6.42
N LEU A 44 -17.14 12.52 -6.55
CA LEU A 44 -16.25 13.65 -6.25
C LEU A 44 -15.99 14.55 -7.46
N SER A 45 -16.33 14.08 -8.67
CA SER A 45 -16.26 14.85 -9.90
C SER A 45 -17.57 15.58 -10.18
N ASP A 46 -17.62 16.32 -11.29
CA ASP A 46 -18.83 16.97 -11.80
C ASP A 46 -19.72 16.01 -12.64
N ASN A 47 -19.26 14.78 -12.92
CA ASN A 47 -20.01 13.82 -13.73
C ASN A 47 -21.20 13.19 -13.00
N ALA A 48 -21.09 12.97 -11.69
CA ALA A 48 -22.10 12.29 -10.90
C ALA A 48 -22.44 13.05 -9.61
N TYR A 49 -23.72 13.31 -9.39
CA TYR A 49 -24.21 14.00 -8.19
C TYR A 49 -25.21 13.14 -7.42
N ASP A 50 -24.82 12.70 -6.22
CA ASP A 50 -25.78 12.22 -5.22
C ASP A 50 -26.19 13.38 -4.29
N GLY A 51 -27.48 13.71 -4.30
CA GLY A 51 -28.09 14.74 -3.45
C GLY A 51 -28.82 14.20 -2.22
N ARG A 52 -28.98 12.88 -2.08
CA ARG A 52 -29.75 12.26 -0.99
C ARG A 52 -28.86 11.80 0.16
N SER A 53 -27.69 11.27 -0.14
CA SER A 53 -26.78 10.72 0.87
C SER A 53 -26.09 11.81 1.69
N VAL A 54 -25.80 11.51 2.95
CA VAL A 54 -24.97 12.34 3.84
C VAL A 54 -23.66 11.59 4.07
N ASP A 55 -22.77 11.70 3.08
CA ASP A 55 -21.49 11.00 3.03
C ASP A 55 -20.30 11.98 3.03
N ASP A 56 -19.09 11.43 3.12
CA ASP A 56 -17.86 12.21 3.11
C ASP A 56 -17.66 12.94 1.76
N GLN A 57 -18.10 12.32 0.66
CA GLN A 57 -18.02 12.89 -0.68
C GLN A 57 -18.85 14.16 -0.79
N ARG A 58 -20.03 14.23 -0.13
CA ARG A 58 -20.82 15.47 -0.02
C ARG A 58 -20.09 16.54 0.77
N ALA A 59 -19.41 16.19 1.86
CA ALA A 59 -18.62 17.15 2.63
C ALA A 59 -17.46 17.71 1.80
N ILE A 60 -16.78 16.85 1.02
CA ILE A 60 -15.69 17.24 0.12
C ILE A 60 -16.20 18.17 -0.99
N ARG A 61 -17.28 17.82 -1.68
CA ARG A 61 -17.91 18.65 -2.74
C ARG A 61 -18.30 20.05 -2.27
N LYS A 62 -18.67 20.19 -0.99
CA LYS A 62 -19.01 21.48 -0.38
C LYS A 62 -17.79 22.30 0.07
N GLY A 63 -16.58 21.78 -0.09
CA GLY A 63 -15.36 22.42 0.42
C GLY A 63 -15.21 22.32 1.94
N MET A 64 -15.95 21.41 2.60
CA MET A 64 -15.90 21.18 4.04
C MET A 64 -15.05 19.95 4.40
N ALA A 65 -14.08 19.59 3.52
CA ALA A 65 -13.20 18.46 3.75
C ALA A 65 -12.32 18.70 4.99
N THR A 66 -12.29 17.71 5.88
CA THR A 66 -11.38 17.72 7.04
C THR A 66 -10.52 16.46 7.03
N PRO A 67 -9.33 16.48 7.65
CA PRO A 67 -8.49 15.28 7.77
C PRO A 67 -9.16 14.12 8.53
N SER A 68 -10.25 14.40 9.25
CA SER A 68 -10.99 13.44 10.06
C SER A 68 -12.03 12.63 9.29
N LEU A 69 -12.26 12.95 8.00
CA LEU A 69 -13.21 12.19 7.18
C LEU A 69 -12.73 10.75 7.00
N ASP A 70 -13.65 9.81 7.14
CA ASP A 70 -13.35 8.39 7.12
C ASP A 70 -12.89 7.91 5.74
N ILE A 71 -13.32 8.56 4.65
CA ILE A 71 -12.86 8.27 3.28
C ILE A 71 -11.34 8.29 3.17
N PHE A 72 -10.65 9.28 3.78
CA PHE A 72 -9.19 9.37 3.69
C PHE A 72 -8.50 8.27 4.48
N LYS A 73 -8.99 7.99 5.68
CA LYS A 73 -8.45 6.96 6.57
C LYS A 73 -8.67 5.56 6.01
N ASN A 74 -9.87 5.28 5.51
CA ASN A 74 -10.24 3.97 5.00
C ASN A 74 -9.54 3.67 3.68
N GLU A 75 -9.46 4.64 2.76
CA GLU A 75 -8.73 4.48 1.50
C GLU A 75 -7.25 4.15 1.76
N TRP A 76 -6.58 4.90 2.65
CA TRP A 76 -5.20 4.62 3.04
C TRP A 76 -5.05 3.22 3.65
N LYS A 77 -5.90 2.89 4.63
CA LYS A 77 -5.90 1.60 5.33
C LYS A 77 -6.07 0.44 4.35
N ASP A 78 -7.02 0.53 3.44
CA ASP A 78 -7.35 -0.55 2.51
C ASP A 78 -6.22 -0.77 1.50
N LEU A 79 -5.66 0.31 0.94
CA LEU A 79 -4.56 0.23 -0.03
C LEU A 79 -3.30 -0.39 0.59
N TYR A 80 -2.91 0.05 1.79
CA TYR A 80 -1.78 -0.55 2.50
C TYR A 80 -2.08 -1.98 2.99
N GLY A 81 -3.34 -2.29 3.32
CA GLY A 81 -3.77 -3.66 3.60
C GLY A 81 -3.60 -4.60 2.40
N GLY A 82 -3.91 -4.11 1.19
CA GLY A 82 -3.66 -4.84 -0.06
C GLY A 82 -2.18 -5.00 -0.38
N ILE A 83 -1.37 -3.96 -0.13
CA ILE A 83 0.10 -4.03 -0.29
C ILE A 83 0.69 -5.07 0.67
N LYS A 84 0.24 -5.10 1.93
CA LYS A 84 0.64 -6.11 2.91
C LYS A 84 0.30 -7.52 2.44
N THR A 85 -0.89 -7.72 1.88
CA THR A 85 -1.29 -9.01 1.28
C THR A 85 -0.30 -9.43 0.18
N CYS A 86 0.11 -8.50 -0.67
CA CYS A 86 1.10 -8.76 -1.72
C CYS A 86 2.48 -9.12 -1.14
N HIS A 87 2.93 -8.44 -0.08
CA HIS A 87 4.21 -8.74 0.57
C HIS A 87 4.22 -10.12 1.21
N VAL A 88 3.17 -10.47 1.96
CA VAL A 88 3.04 -11.81 2.56
C VAL A 88 3.06 -12.90 1.49
N PHE A 89 2.40 -12.69 0.34
CA PHE A 89 2.47 -13.66 -0.75
C PHE A 89 3.89 -13.80 -1.29
N LEU A 90 4.58 -12.70 -1.59
CA LEU A 90 5.93 -12.72 -2.15
C LEU A 90 6.96 -13.35 -1.19
N GLU A 91 6.77 -13.19 0.12
CA GLU A 91 7.64 -13.79 1.13
C GLU A 91 7.42 -15.31 1.27
N LYS A 92 6.17 -15.76 1.16
CA LYS A 92 5.79 -17.14 1.52
C LYS A 92 5.56 -18.08 0.35
N VAL A 93 5.37 -17.58 -0.88
CA VAL A 93 5.11 -18.42 -2.07
C VAL A 93 6.21 -19.43 -2.33
N ASP A 94 7.44 -19.15 -1.90
CA ASP A 94 8.58 -20.06 -2.03
C ASP A 94 8.49 -21.30 -1.14
N LEU A 95 7.66 -21.28 -0.10
CA LEU A 95 7.47 -22.40 0.83
C LEU A 95 6.55 -23.49 0.28
N VAL A 96 5.80 -23.22 -0.80
CA VAL A 96 4.83 -24.18 -1.33
C VAL A 96 5.54 -25.33 -2.05
N PRO A 97 5.44 -26.57 -1.55
CA PRO A 97 6.13 -27.70 -2.15
C PRO A 97 5.50 -28.09 -3.50
N ASN A 98 6.33 -28.56 -4.44
CA ASN A 98 5.91 -29.13 -5.72
C ASN A 98 5.01 -28.23 -6.60
N MET A 99 5.14 -26.90 -6.48
CA MET A 99 4.47 -25.97 -7.39
C MET A 99 5.17 -25.93 -8.74
N ASP A 100 4.41 -26.00 -9.83
CA ASP A 100 4.94 -25.82 -11.18
C ASP A 100 5.60 -24.44 -11.34
N ALA A 101 6.80 -24.41 -11.92
CA ALA A 101 7.60 -23.20 -12.03
C ALA A 101 6.92 -22.12 -12.90
N SER A 102 6.20 -22.52 -13.95
CA SER A 102 5.48 -21.58 -14.82
C SER A 102 4.28 -20.96 -14.10
N VAL A 103 3.53 -21.77 -13.35
CA VAL A 103 2.39 -21.31 -12.54
C VAL A 103 2.87 -20.34 -11.45
N LYS A 104 3.95 -20.70 -10.75
CA LYS A 104 4.56 -19.85 -9.72
C LYS A 104 5.01 -18.50 -10.28
N ALA A 105 5.73 -18.52 -11.41
CA ALA A 105 6.19 -17.29 -12.07
C ALA A 105 5.02 -16.39 -12.48
N ARG A 106 3.93 -16.98 -12.99
CA ARG A 106 2.70 -16.25 -13.33
C ARG A 106 2.09 -15.58 -12.09
N MET A 107 1.90 -16.32 -11.00
CA MET A 107 1.32 -15.79 -9.76
C MET A 107 2.16 -14.65 -9.17
N ILE A 108 3.49 -14.78 -9.20
CA ILE A 108 4.40 -13.71 -8.76
C ILE A 108 4.23 -12.46 -9.63
N ALA A 109 4.10 -12.62 -10.96
CA ALA A 109 3.87 -11.50 -11.87
C ALA A 109 2.52 -10.81 -11.61
N GLU A 110 1.45 -11.58 -11.40
CA GLU A 110 0.12 -11.07 -11.04
C GLU A 110 0.19 -10.23 -9.76
N ILE A 111 0.81 -10.74 -8.70
CA ILE A 111 0.95 -10.03 -7.41
C ILE A 111 1.80 -8.76 -7.53
N ARG A 112 2.88 -8.80 -8.33
CA ARG A 112 3.70 -7.60 -8.59
C ARG A 112 2.89 -6.51 -9.30
N TYR A 113 2.05 -6.89 -10.26
CA TYR A 113 1.14 -5.96 -10.93
C TYR A 113 0.12 -5.38 -9.95
N ILE A 114 -0.52 -6.21 -9.13
CA ILE A 114 -1.50 -5.76 -8.14
C ILE A 114 -0.84 -4.76 -7.17
N ARG A 115 0.33 -5.09 -6.61
CA ARG A 115 1.08 -4.18 -5.74
C ARG A 115 1.38 -2.83 -6.42
N ALA A 116 1.81 -2.86 -7.68
CA ALA A 116 2.06 -1.65 -8.44
C ALA A 116 0.78 -0.82 -8.66
N SER A 117 -0.36 -1.46 -8.96
CA SER A 117 -1.64 -0.78 -9.13
C SER A 117 -2.14 -0.09 -7.85
N LEU A 118 -1.92 -0.71 -6.68
CA LEU A 118 -2.27 -0.15 -5.37
C LEU A 118 -1.40 1.06 -5.05
N TYR A 119 -0.09 0.97 -5.30
CA TYR A 119 0.82 2.10 -5.16
C TYR A 119 0.48 3.25 -6.12
N PHE A 120 0.14 2.94 -7.37
CA PHE A 120 -0.27 3.94 -8.35
C PHE A 120 -1.48 4.75 -7.87
N ARG A 121 -2.50 4.07 -7.31
CA ARG A 121 -3.66 4.74 -6.71
C ARG A 121 -3.29 5.60 -5.50
N LEU A 122 -2.44 5.09 -4.60
CA LEU A 122 -1.92 5.88 -3.48
C LEU A 122 -1.21 7.16 -3.97
N THR A 123 -0.35 7.04 -4.97
CA THR A 123 0.39 8.20 -5.49
C THR A 123 -0.49 9.21 -6.19
N ASN A 124 -1.57 8.78 -6.85
CA ASN A 124 -2.52 9.70 -7.49
C ASN A 124 -3.34 10.49 -6.47
N LEU A 125 -3.66 9.89 -5.32
CA LEU A 125 -4.48 10.53 -4.30
C LEU A 125 -3.66 11.39 -3.31
N TYR A 126 -2.47 10.92 -2.92
CA TYR A 126 -1.68 11.52 -1.84
C TYR A 126 -0.32 12.07 -2.29
N GLY A 127 0.09 11.84 -3.54
CA GLY A 127 1.40 12.23 -4.04
C GLY A 127 2.51 11.31 -3.51
N ALA A 128 3.50 11.89 -2.82
CA ALA A 128 4.62 11.11 -2.28
C ALA A 128 4.18 10.27 -1.08
N VAL A 129 4.20 8.94 -1.24
CA VAL A 129 3.82 7.98 -0.18
C VAL A 129 5.01 7.10 0.22
N PRO A 130 5.05 6.58 1.46
CA PRO A 130 6.04 5.59 1.87
C PRO A 130 6.01 4.35 0.97
N PHE A 131 7.16 4.06 0.37
CA PHE A 131 7.36 2.89 -0.49
C PHE A 131 8.09 1.80 0.31
N PHE A 132 7.48 0.63 0.37
CA PHE A 132 8.01 -0.53 1.07
C PHE A 132 8.15 -1.69 0.08
N THR A 133 9.25 -2.42 0.18
CA THR A 133 9.50 -3.62 -0.64
C THR A 133 9.12 -4.90 0.07
N GLU A 134 9.01 -4.84 1.41
CA GLU A 134 8.82 -5.95 2.34
C GLU A 134 7.77 -5.58 3.39
N ASP A 135 7.25 -6.55 4.14
CA ASP A 135 6.33 -6.28 5.25
C ASP A 135 7.11 -5.65 6.41
N ILE A 136 6.62 -4.51 6.91
CA ILE A 136 7.26 -3.79 8.01
C ILE A 136 6.70 -4.28 9.35
N THR A 137 7.59 -4.39 10.33
CA THR A 137 7.22 -4.67 11.71
C THR A 137 6.52 -3.46 12.36
N LEU A 138 5.85 -3.69 13.49
CA LEU A 138 5.19 -2.60 14.23
C LEU A 138 6.23 -1.58 14.71
N GLU A 139 7.41 -2.06 15.09
CA GLU A 139 8.54 -1.25 15.56
C GLU A 139 9.05 -0.34 14.43
N GLU A 140 9.34 -0.91 13.25
CA GLU A 140 9.78 -0.15 12.07
C GLU A 140 8.73 0.87 11.61
N SER A 141 7.44 0.54 11.76
CA SER A 141 6.35 1.48 11.42
C SER A 141 6.38 2.76 12.26
N ARG A 142 6.87 2.68 13.51
CA ARG A 142 6.98 3.84 14.42
C ARG A 142 8.19 4.72 14.09
N GLU A 143 9.24 4.13 13.53
CA GLU A 143 10.46 4.83 13.11
C GLU A 143 10.37 5.41 11.69
N CYS A 144 9.41 4.97 10.88
CA CYS A 144 9.16 5.48 9.54
C CYS A 144 8.86 6.99 9.59
N LYS A 145 9.90 7.80 9.41
CA LYS A 145 9.80 9.27 9.36
C LYS A 145 8.89 9.65 8.21
N SER A 146 7.88 10.49 8.47
CA SER A 146 7.06 11.03 7.39
C SER A 146 7.98 11.67 6.35
N TYR A 147 7.82 11.26 5.09
CA TYR A 147 8.60 11.81 4.01
C TYR A 147 8.33 13.32 3.94
N ARG A 148 9.30 14.13 4.38
CA ARG A 148 9.26 15.57 4.17
C ARG A 148 9.62 15.81 2.71
N PRO A 149 8.74 16.39 1.89
CA PRO A 149 9.10 16.72 0.52
C PRO A 149 10.36 17.58 0.56
N ARG A 150 11.35 17.19 -0.24
CA ARG A 150 12.60 17.94 -0.36
C ARG A 150 12.24 19.26 -1.05
N ASN A 151 12.09 20.33 -0.28
CA ASN A 151 11.76 21.66 -0.82
C ASN A 151 12.73 22.00 -1.95
N HIS A 152 12.21 22.24 -3.15
CA HIS A 152 12.97 22.66 -4.34
C HIS A 152 13.74 23.98 -4.14
N TYR A 153 13.42 24.73 -3.08
CA TYR A 153 14.11 25.96 -2.68
C TYR A 153 15.48 25.76 -2.03
N GLN A 154 15.93 24.53 -1.74
CA GLN A 154 17.25 24.30 -1.13
C GLN A 154 18.40 24.17 -2.15
N LEU A 155 18.14 24.37 -3.44
CA LEU A 155 19.15 24.32 -4.51
C LEU A 155 20.00 25.59 -4.65
N HIS A 156 19.81 26.62 -3.82
CA HIS A 156 20.53 27.89 -3.89
C HIS A 156 21.29 28.26 -2.61
N SER A 157 21.89 27.27 -1.93
CA SER A 157 23.06 27.56 -1.09
C SER A 157 24.32 27.24 -1.89
N PRO A 158 25.07 28.25 -2.37
CA PRO A 158 26.37 28.02 -2.97
C PRO A 158 27.26 27.38 -1.91
N ARG A 159 27.77 26.19 -2.23
CA ARG A 159 28.83 25.52 -1.49
C ARG A 159 30.10 26.40 -1.64
N ILE A 160 30.23 27.45 -0.83
CA ILE A 160 31.45 28.26 -0.78
C ILE A 160 32.49 27.47 -0.01
N GLY A 161 33.30 26.72 -0.76
CA GLY A 161 34.62 26.30 -0.30
C GLY A 161 35.64 27.37 -0.67
N ARG A 162 36.31 27.96 0.33
CA ARG A 162 37.67 28.55 0.29
C ARG A 162 38.18 28.57 1.74
N HIS A 163 39.00 27.61 2.16
CA HIS A 163 40.48 27.55 2.10
C HIS A 163 41.24 28.60 2.93
N GLN A 164 42.13 28.05 3.78
CA GLN A 164 43.32 28.60 4.49
C GLN A 164 43.08 29.32 5.84
N GLY A 165 43.77 29.01 6.95
CA GLY A 165 44.86 28.05 7.17
C GLY A 165 45.44 28.11 8.60
N TRP A 166 46.52 27.35 8.84
CA TRP A 166 47.54 27.43 9.93
C TRP A 166 47.16 26.80 11.30
N ARG A 167 48.00 26.05 12.04
CA ARG A 167 49.43 25.62 11.96
C ARG A 167 49.67 24.52 13.03
N PHE A 168 50.69 23.66 12.85
CA PHE A 168 51.36 22.81 13.88
C PHE A 168 51.77 23.63 15.13
N PRO A 169 51.98 23.04 16.33
CA PRO A 169 52.84 21.88 16.66
C PRO A 169 52.10 20.57 16.91
#